data_AF-A0AAV5ER44-F1
#
_entry.id   AF-A0AAV5ER44-F1
#
_cell.length_a   1.000
_cell.length_b   1.000
_cell.length_c   1.000
_cell.angle_alpha   90.00
_cell.angle_beta   90.00
_cell.angle_gamma   90.00
#
_symmetry.space_group_name_H-M   'P 1'
#
loop_
_entity.id
_entity.type
_entity.pdbx_description
1 polymer ?
#
loop_
_entity_poly.entity_id
_entity_poly.type
_entity_poly.pdbx_seq_one_letter_code
_entity_poly.pdbx_strand_id
1 'polypeptide(L)'
;MANYLSVCLDPAVRIWLISLLEESITSWGDLNRKLIESFQATCNRPSNHFDLTRIKQKTDEPLRDYIKRFCAKKTEIPNVPDQQIIAAFQGGIRSDDLVHEIGRRNHDLKLTAQECFKITDKFTSGESVLDDI
;
A
#
# COMPACT_ATOMS: atom_id res chain seq x y z
N MET A 1 -28.99 31.71 -3.80
CA MET A 1 -27.76 31.02 -4.25
C MET A 1 -27.93 29.54 -3.95
N ALA A 2 -28.28 28.74 -4.96
CA ALA A 2 -28.77 27.38 -4.76
C ALA A 2 -27.65 26.33 -4.87
N ASN A 3 -27.45 25.59 -3.78
CA ASN A 3 -27.25 24.14 -3.69
C ASN A 3 -26.50 23.42 -4.84
N TYR A 4 -25.28 23.83 -5.18
CA TYR A 4 -24.40 23.03 -6.04
C TYR A 4 -24.05 21.66 -5.43
N LEU A 5 -24.06 21.58 -4.11
CA LEU A 5 -23.74 20.35 -3.38
C LEU A 5 -24.67 19.21 -3.80
N SER A 6 -25.99 19.45 -3.91
CA SER A 6 -26.90 18.39 -4.27
C SER A 6 -26.57 17.86 -5.66
N VAL A 7 -26.32 18.71 -6.67
CA VAL A 7 -26.02 18.33 -8.05
C VAL A 7 -24.73 17.53 -8.22
N CYS A 8 -23.72 17.75 -7.38
CA CYS A 8 -22.42 17.07 -7.48
C CYS A 8 -22.35 15.74 -6.71
N LEU A 9 -23.36 15.39 -5.92
CA LEU A 9 -23.36 14.17 -5.11
C LEU A 9 -23.84 12.95 -5.91
N ASP A 10 -23.20 11.81 -5.67
CA ASP A 10 -23.65 10.51 -6.16
C ASP A 10 -25.07 10.18 -5.61
N PRO A 11 -25.94 9.49 -6.38
CA PRO A 11 -27.28 9.13 -5.92
C PRO A 11 -27.33 8.46 -4.55
N ALA A 12 -26.35 7.62 -4.21
CA ALA A 12 -26.28 6.97 -2.89
C ALA A 12 -26.04 7.99 -1.76
N VAL A 13 -25.19 8.99 -2.01
CA VAL A 13 -24.89 10.05 -1.03
C VAL A 13 -26.07 11.01 -0.88
N ARG A 14 -26.85 11.24 -1.93
CA ARG A 14 -28.08 12.03 -1.85
C ARG A 14 -29.16 11.34 -1.02
N ILE A 15 -29.39 10.06 -1.24
CA ILE A 15 -30.38 9.27 -0.49
C ILE A 15 -29.98 9.25 0.99
N TRP A 16 -28.70 9.03 1.28
CA TRP A 16 -28.17 9.12 2.64
C TRP A 16 -28.42 10.50 3.27
N LEU A 17 -28.09 11.58 2.56
CA LEU A 17 -28.24 12.94 3.07
C LEU A 17 -29.71 13.28 3.42
N ILE A 18 -30.66 12.79 2.63
CA ILE A 18 -32.11 12.98 2.87
C ILE A 18 -32.62 12.09 4.01
N SER A 19 -31.96 10.96 4.27
CA SER A 19 -32.32 10.04 5.37
C SER A 19 -31.85 10.50 6.75
N LEU A 20 -31.05 11.58 6.84
CA LEU A 20 -30.61 12.15 8.11
C LEU A 20 -31.75 12.91 8.80
N LEU A 21 -31.81 12.79 10.12
CA LEU A 21 -32.73 13.56 10.96
C LEU A 21 -32.51 15.07 10.77
N GLU A 22 -33.60 15.83 10.74
CA GLU A 22 -33.59 17.30 10.78
C GLU A 22 -32.80 17.77 12.03
N GLU A 23 -32.11 18.91 11.93
CA GLU A 23 -31.20 19.47 12.94
C GLU A 23 -29.89 18.67 13.19
N SER A 24 -29.67 17.54 12.52
CA SER A 24 -28.48 16.72 12.77
C SER A 24 -27.18 17.23 12.14
N ILE A 25 -27.26 18.24 11.27
CA ILE A 25 -26.14 18.94 10.66
C ILE A 25 -26.32 20.44 10.92
N THR A 26 -25.59 20.98 11.88
CA THR A 26 -25.62 22.41 12.23
C THR A 26 -24.41 23.18 11.68
N SER A 27 -23.41 22.46 11.15
CA SER A 27 -22.21 23.03 10.57
C SER A 27 -21.66 22.19 9.41
N TRP A 28 -20.81 22.79 8.57
CA TRP A 28 -20.04 22.05 7.55
C TRP A 28 -19.16 20.95 8.17
N GLY A 29 -18.66 21.17 9.40
CA GLY A 29 -17.88 20.18 10.13
C GLY A 29 -18.68 18.92 10.47
N ASP A 30 -19.95 19.07 10.85
CA ASP A 30 -20.83 17.93 11.18
C ASP A 30 -21.24 17.15 9.93
N LEU A 31 -21.49 17.85 8.82
CA LEU A 31 -21.72 17.20 7.52
C LEU A 31 -20.51 16.36 7.11
N ASN A 32 -19.31 16.94 7.17
CA ASN A 32 -18.08 16.24 6.78
C ASN A 32 -17.81 15.02 7.69
N ARG A 33 -18.01 15.17 9.01
CA ARG A 33 -17.85 14.05 9.96
C ARG A 33 -18.80 12.90 9.64
N LYS A 34 -20.09 13.20 9.50
CA LYS A 34 -21.12 12.18 9.22
C LYS A 34 -20.93 11.52 7.86
N LEU A 35 -20.49 12.28 6.86
CA LEU A 35 -20.18 11.76 5.54
C LEU A 35 -19.02 10.75 5.62
N ILE A 36 -17.95 11.10 6.35
CA ILE A 36 -16.83 10.18 6.59
C ILE A 36 -17.34 8.97 7.37
N GLU A 37 -18.04 9.12 8.49
CA GLU A 37 -18.54 7.99 9.30
C GLU A 37 -19.42 7.02 8.49
N SER A 38 -20.27 7.56 7.60
CA SER A 38 -21.24 6.75 6.85
C SER A 38 -20.63 6.05 5.63
N PHE A 39 -19.58 6.62 5.05
CA PHE A 39 -18.98 6.09 3.81
C PHE A 39 -17.53 5.62 3.97
N GLN A 40 -16.89 5.82 5.12
CA GLN A 40 -15.49 5.41 5.34
C GLN A 40 -15.32 3.89 5.24
N ALA A 41 -16.28 3.10 5.73
CA ALA A 41 -16.25 1.64 5.61
C ALA A 41 -16.47 1.17 4.16
N THR A 42 -17.19 1.94 3.35
CA THR A 42 -17.49 1.66 1.94
C THR A 42 -16.43 2.21 0.99
N CYS A 43 -15.64 3.18 1.44
CA CYS A 43 -14.50 3.73 0.73
C CYS A 43 -13.33 2.74 0.74
N ASN A 44 -13.40 1.69 -0.07
CA ASN A 44 -12.21 0.99 -0.54
C ASN A 44 -11.44 1.94 -1.45
N ARG A 45 -10.59 2.80 -0.86
CA ARG A 45 -9.66 3.62 -1.63
C ARG A 45 -8.89 2.67 -2.54
N PRO A 46 -8.83 2.91 -3.87
CA PRO A 46 -7.97 2.11 -4.73
C PRO A 46 -6.57 2.14 -4.15
N SER A 47 -6.01 0.96 -3.87
CA SER A 47 -4.66 0.83 -3.35
C SER A 47 -3.72 1.55 -4.32
N ASN A 48 -2.87 2.42 -3.81
CA ASN A 48 -1.93 3.22 -4.59
C ASN A 48 -0.50 2.76 -4.30
N HIS A 49 0.48 3.15 -5.11
CA HIS A 49 1.88 2.77 -4.94
C HIS A 49 2.45 3.07 -3.53
N PHE A 50 1.97 4.13 -2.85
CA PHE A 50 2.31 4.42 -1.45
C PHE A 50 1.89 3.31 -0.47
N ASP A 51 0.92 2.48 -0.82
CA ASP A 51 0.51 1.35 0.03
C ASP A 51 1.56 0.23 0.01
N LEU A 52 2.42 0.16 -1.03
CA LEU A 52 3.57 -0.75 -1.05
C LEU A 52 4.65 -0.31 -0.05
N THR A 53 4.88 1.00 0.13
CA THR A 53 5.92 1.49 1.05
C THR A 53 5.58 1.22 2.51
N ARG A 54 4.30 0.93 2.82
CA ARG A 54 3.81 0.55 4.14
C ARG A 54 4.06 -0.92 4.47
N ILE A 55 4.41 -1.74 3.48
CA ILE A 55 4.74 -3.15 3.71
C ILE A 55 6.20 -3.22 4.19
N LYS A 56 6.36 -3.39 5.50
CA LYS A 56 7.65 -3.63 6.14
C LYS A 56 7.74 -5.07 6.62
N GLN A 57 8.94 -5.64 6.56
CA GLN A 57 9.25 -6.91 7.18
C GLN A 57 9.12 -6.78 8.70
N LYS A 58 8.31 -7.64 9.32
CA LYS A 58 8.13 -7.65 10.78
C LYS A 58 9.35 -8.23 11.50
N THR A 59 9.43 -8.02 12.82
CA THR A 59 10.60 -8.44 13.61
C THR A 59 10.86 -9.94 13.53
N ASP A 60 9.81 -10.76 13.62
CA ASP A 60 9.88 -12.22 13.62
C ASP A 60 9.41 -12.83 12.28
N GLU A 61 9.37 -12.02 11.22
CA GLU A 61 8.91 -12.47 9.91
C GLU A 61 10.09 -12.90 9.03
N PRO A 62 10.13 -14.17 8.60
CA PRO A 62 11.14 -14.62 7.67
C PRO A 62 10.98 -13.85 6.35
N LEU A 63 12.13 -13.53 5.73
CA LEU A 63 12.18 -12.71 4.52
C LEU A 63 11.27 -13.27 3.41
N ARG A 64 11.16 -14.60 3.31
CA ARG A 64 10.27 -15.29 2.37
C ARG A 64 8.80 -14.92 2.53
N ASP A 65 8.31 -14.81 3.76
CA ASP A 65 6.91 -14.48 4.02
C ASP A 65 6.63 -12.98 3.81
N TYR A 66 7.63 -12.13 4.09
CA TYR A 66 7.59 -10.73 3.68
C TYR A 66 7.45 -10.59 2.15
N ILE A 67 8.28 -11.28 1.36
CA ILE A 67 8.22 -11.25 -0.11
C ILE A 67 6.84 -11.67 -0.61
N LYS A 68 6.28 -12.76 -0.07
CA LYS A 68 4.93 -13.22 -0.45
C LYS A 68 3.87 -12.14 -0.22
N ARG A 69 3.89 -11.50 0.96
CA ARG A 69 2.95 -10.40 1.28
C ARG A 69 3.13 -9.21 0.36
N PHE A 70 4.38 -8.85 0.07
CA PHE A 70 4.69 -7.74 -0.83
C PHE A 70 4.19 -8.03 -2.26
N CYS A 71 4.45 -9.22 -2.79
CA CYS A 71 3.97 -9.66 -4.11
C CYS A 71 2.44 -9.72 -4.19
N ALA A 72 1.77 -10.21 -3.14
CA ALA A 72 0.31 -10.23 -3.07
C ALA A 72 -0.25 -8.80 -3.18
N LYS A 73 0.27 -7.87 -2.38
CA LYS A 73 -0.18 -6.46 -2.42
C LYS A 73 0.16 -5.77 -3.74
N LYS A 74 1.31 -6.06 -4.34
CA LYS A 74 1.67 -5.57 -5.69
C LYS A 74 0.68 -6.04 -6.76
N THR A 75 0.09 -7.22 -6.61
CA THR A 75 -0.90 -7.75 -7.55
C THR A 75 -2.22 -6.97 -7.50
N GLU A 76 -2.55 -6.38 -6.35
CA GLU A 76 -3.71 -5.50 -6.17
C GLU A 76 -3.52 -4.10 -6.79
N ILE A 77 -2.29 -3.71 -7.12
CA ILE A 77 -1.94 -2.35 -7.58
C ILE A 77 -1.32 -2.44 -8.99
N PRO A 78 -2.15 -2.40 -10.05
CA PRO A 78 -1.64 -2.41 -11.43
C PRO A 78 -0.92 -1.09 -11.79
N ASN A 79 -0.09 -1.12 -12.82
CA ASN A 79 0.56 0.05 -13.44
C ASN A 79 1.53 0.85 -12.55
N VAL A 80 2.17 0.21 -11.57
CA VAL A 80 3.26 0.83 -10.79
C VAL A 80 4.59 0.68 -11.53
N PRO A 81 5.39 1.75 -11.73
CA PRO A 81 6.72 1.67 -12.33
C PRO A 81 7.67 0.80 -11.49
N ASP A 82 8.48 -0.04 -12.14
CA ASP A 82 9.42 -0.96 -11.46
C ASP A 82 10.30 -0.25 -10.43
N GLN A 83 10.80 0.94 -10.74
CA GLN A 83 11.65 1.72 -9.81
C GLN A 83 10.92 2.09 -8.51
N GLN A 84 9.62 2.36 -8.56
CA GLN A 84 8.84 2.61 -7.34
C GLN A 84 8.60 1.32 -6.54
N ILE A 85 8.40 0.20 -7.23
CA ILE A 85 8.25 -1.11 -6.59
C ILE A 85 9.56 -1.50 -5.89
N ILE A 86 10.70 -1.32 -6.55
CA ILE A 86 12.03 -1.66 -6.03
C ILE A 86 12.36 -0.75 -4.83
N ALA A 87 12.12 0.55 -4.92
CA ALA A 87 12.34 1.47 -3.80
C ALA A 87 11.45 1.12 -2.60
N ALA A 88 10.17 0.79 -2.82
CA ALA A 88 9.26 0.37 -1.77
C ALA A 88 9.69 -0.96 -1.13
N PHE A 89 10.18 -1.90 -1.93
CA PHE A 89 10.68 -3.19 -1.50
C PHE A 89 11.95 -3.05 -0.66
N GLN A 90 12.95 -2.30 -1.14
CA GLN A 90 14.19 -2.03 -0.42
C GLN A 90 13.91 -1.35 0.93
N GLY A 91 13.04 -0.34 0.95
CA GLY A 91 12.67 0.33 2.19
C GLY A 91 11.89 -0.55 3.18
N GLY A 92 11.44 -1.75 2.76
CA GLY A 92 10.71 -2.69 3.60
C GLY A 92 11.54 -3.85 4.15
N ILE A 93 12.76 -4.06 3.64
CA ILE A 93 13.69 -5.11 4.08
C ILE A 93 14.46 -4.62 5.32
N ARG A 94 14.75 -5.52 6.26
CA ARG A 94 15.53 -5.20 7.47
C ARG A 94 17.05 -5.39 7.35
N SER A 95 17.49 -6.26 6.44
CA SER A 95 18.93 -6.53 6.24
C SER A 95 19.54 -5.46 5.34
N ASP A 96 20.45 -4.66 5.90
CA ASP A 96 21.16 -3.64 5.16
C ASP A 96 22.03 -4.22 4.04
N ASP A 97 22.64 -5.40 4.25
CA ASP A 97 23.45 -6.09 3.24
C ASP A 97 22.63 -6.46 2.00
N LEU A 98 21.41 -6.98 2.21
CA LEU A 98 20.47 -7.27 1.14
C LEU A 98 20.04 -5.99 0.40
N VAL A 99 19.76 -4.92 1.14
CA VAL A 99 19.37 -3.64 0.55
C VAL A 99 20.49 -3.08 -0.33
N HIS A 100 21.74 -3.18 0.12
CA HIS A 100 22.92 -2.73 -0.62
C HIS A 100 23.15 -3.56 -1.88
N GLU A 101 23.04 -4.88 -1.80
CA GLU A 101 23.23 -5.76 -2.97
C GLU A 101 22.16 -5.51 -4.05
N ILE A 102 20.88 -5.34 -3.63
CA ILE A 102 19.79 -4.98 -4.55
C ILE A 102 20.03 -3.60 -5.15
N GLY A 103 20.49 -2.63 -4.36
CA GLY A 103 20.77 -1.27 -4.80
C GLY A 103 21.87 -1.21 -5.85
N ARG A 104 22.98 -1.91 -5.61
CA ARG A 104 24.11 -2.02 -6.55
C ARG A 104 23.65 -2.57 -7.89
N ARG A 105 22.92 -3.69 -7.88
CA ARG A 105 22.43 -4.31 -9.13
C ARG A 105 21.35 -3.50 -9.84
N ASN A 106 20.47 -2.81 -9.11
CA ASN A 106 19.48 -1.93 -9.73
C ASN A 106 20.13 -0.73 -10.43
N HIS A 107 21.19 -0.18 -9.82
CA HIS A 107 21.98 0.90 -10.43
C HIS A 107 22.67 0.44 -11.72
N ASP A 108 23.24 -0.77 -11.73
CA ASP A 108 24.05 -1.26 -12.85
C ASP A 108 23.21 -1.84 -14.00
N LEU A 109 22.05 -2.45 -13.72
CA LEU A 109 21.28 -3.23 -14.70
C LEU A 109 19.87 -2.72 -14.95
N LYS A 110 19.38 -1.70 -14.22
CA LYS A 110 17.97 -1.27 -14.21
C LYS A 110 17.03 -2.47 -14.07
N LEU A 111 17.02 -3.06 -12.88
CA LEU A 111 16.25 -4.26 -12.61
C LEU A 111 14.75 -4.02 -12.74
N THR A 112 14.04 -5.06 -13.14
CA THR A 112 12.58 -5.17 -13.01
C THR A 112 12.21 -5.66 -11.61
N ALA A 113 10.96 -5.41 -11.18
CA ALA A 113 10.49 -5.92 -9.89
C ALA A 113 10.61 -7.45 -9.77
N GLN A 114 10.41 -8.19 -10.88
CA GLN A 114 10.54 -9.64 -10.91
C GLN A 114 11.97 -10.12 -10.69
N GLU A 115 12.97 -9.42 -11.22
CA GLU A 115 14.37 -9.76 -11.01
C GLU A 115 14.82 -9.51 -9.58
N CYS A 116 14.36 -8.42 -8.96
CA CYS A 116 14.58 -8.17 -7.54
C CYS A 116 14.02 -9.29 -6.65
N PHE A 117 12.82 -9.78 -6.93
CA PHE A 117 12.26 -10.91 -6.18
C PHE A 117 13.05 -12.21 -6.37
N LYS A 118 13.54 -12.49 -7.59
CA LYS A 118 14.39 -13.66 -7.86
C LYS A 118 15.74 -13.60 -7.14
N ILE A 119 16.37 -12.42 -7.05
CA ILE A 119 17.62 -12.23 -6.29
C ILE A 119 17.37 -12.53 -4.81
N THR A 120 16.25 -12.05 -4.29
CA THR A 120 15.90 -12.22 -2.88
C THR A 120 15.55 -13.67 -2.54
N ASP A 121 14.88 -14.39 -3.45
CA ASP A 121 14.57 -15.83 -3.29
C ASP A 121 15.84 -16.69 -3.24
N LYS A 122 16.85 -16.34 -4.04
CA LYS A 122 18.19 -16.97 -3.98
C LYS A 122 18.89 -16.72 -2.65
N PHE A 123 18.78 -15.51 -2.10
CA PHE A 123 19.31 -15.18 -0.77
C PHE A 123 18.61 -15.96 0.35
N THR A 124 17.29 -16.17 0.25
CA THR A 124 16.57 -17.01 1.20
C THR A 124 16.86 -18.51 1.04
N SER A 125 17.35 -18.93 -0.12
CA SER A 125 17.68 -20.33 -0.43
C SER A 125 19.17 -20.67 -0.19
N GLY A 126 19.98 -19.69 0.20
CA GLY A 126 21.44 -19.82 0.24
C GLY A 126 22.08 -19.06 1.39
N GLU A 127 21.70 -19.38 2.63
CA GLU A 127 22.54 -19.26 3.84
C GLU A 127 21.92 -20.09 4.98
N SER A 128 22.02 -21.41 4.84
CA SER A 128 21.97 -22.36 5.95
C SER A 128 23.22 -23.24 5.87
N VAL A 129 24.40 -22.62 5.95
CA VAL A 129 25.67 -23.30 6.17
C VAL A 129 26.50 -22.40 7.08
N LEU A 130 26.49 -22.78 8.36
CA LEU A 130 27.48 -22.53 9.42
C LEU A 130 27.45 -21.18 10.14
N ASP A 131 26.92 -21.21 11.36
CA ASP A 131 27.79 -21.11 12.53
C ASP A 131 27.44 -22.24 13.51
N ASP A 132 28.12 -23.37 13.36
CA ASP A 132 28.43 -24.30 14.45
C ASP A 132 29.75 -23.83 15.06
N ILE A 133 29.71 -23.23 16.25
CA ILE A 133 30.67 -23.44 17.35
C ILE A 133 29.90 -23.48 18.67
#